data_AF-A0A930BBN3-F1
#
_entry.id   AF-A0A930BBN3-F1
#
_cell.length_a   1.000
_cell.length_b   1.000
_cell.length_c   1.000
_cell.angle_alpha   90.00
_cell.angle_beta   90.00
_cell.angle_gamma   90.00
#
_symmetry.space_group_name_H-M   'P 1'
#
loop_
_entity.id
_entity.type
_entity.pdbx_description
1 polymer ?
#
loop_
_entity_poly.entity_id
_entity_poly.type
_entity_poly.pdbx_seq_one_letter_code
_entity_poly.pdbx_strand_id
1 'polypeptide(L)'
;MSEEMKYGEKILKEFDVESDLEVWENKQTRDYVIKITLPEFCCLCPRSGYPDFATIYLEYIPNKLVVELKAIKLYINSFMNRNISHEDSINEIYSVLE
;
A
#
# COMPACT_ATOMS: atom_id res chain seq x y z
N MET A 1 -31.57 0.90 8.59
CA MET A 1 -31.23 0.21 7.32
C MET A 1 -29.83 -0.35 7.50
N SER A 2 -29.64 -1.66 7.43
CA SER A 2 -28.28 -2.21 7.38
C SER A 2 -27.70 -1.80 6.03
N GLU A 3 -26.84 -0.79 6.01
CA GLU A 3 -26.16 -0.39 4.78
C GLU A 3 -25.28 -1.55 4.33
N GLU A 4 -25.60 -2.10 3.17
CA GLU A 4 -24.80 -3.14 2.56
C GLU A 4 -23.45 -2.53 2.16
N MET A 5 -22.37 -3.10 2.69
CA MET A 5 -21.01 -2.63 2.46
C MET A 5 -20.66 -2.66 0.96
N LYS A 6 -20.03 -1.61 0.46
CA LYS A 6 -19.60 -1.52 -0.95
C LYS A 6 -18.48 -2.52 -1.22
N TYR A 7 -18.32 -2.93 -2.47
CA TYR A 7 -17.32 -3.95 -2.83
C TYR A 7 -15.89 -3.57 -2.41
N GLY A 8 -15.49 -2.31 -2.56
CA GLY A 8 -14.15 -1.84 -2.18
C GLY A 8 -13.93 -1.83 -0.66
N GLU A 9 -14.95 -1.47 0.10
CA GLU A 9 -14.93 -1.54 1.57
C GLU A 9 -14.77 -2.97 2.06
N LYS A 10 -15.44 -3.94 1.41
CA LYS A 10 -15.28 -5.38 1.69
C LYS A 10 -13.84 -5.82 1.44
N ILE A 11 -13.29 -5.49 0.27
CA ILE A 11 -11.91 -5.84 -0.11
C ILE A 11 -10.91 -5.27 0.90
N LEU A 12 -10.98 -3.97 1.21
CA LEU A 12 -10.02 -3.35 2.13
C LEU A 12 -10.13 -3.87 3.56
N LYS A 13 -11.33 -4.28 3.99
CA LYS A 13 -11.56 -4.85 5.31
C LYS A 13 -10.97 -6.27 5.44
N GLU A 14 -10.96 -7.03 4.35
CA GLU A 14 -10.49 -8.41 4.31
C GLU A 14 -9.02 -8.54 3.86
N PHE A 15 -8.43 -7.45 3.34
CA PHE A 15 -7.06 -7.44 2.83
C PHE A 15 -6.04 -7.73 3.93
N ASP A 16 -5.28 -8.80 3.74
CA ASP A 16 -4.12 -9.16 4.55
C ASP A 16 -2.86 -9.04 3.69
N VAL A 17 -1.95 -8.15 4.10
CA VAL A 17 -0.73 -7.87 3.32
C VAL A 17 0.15 -9.12 3.17
N GLU A 18 0.14 -10.04 4.14
CA GLU A 18 0.98 -11.24 4.11
C GLU A 18 0.48 -12.27 3.09
N SER A 19 -0.82 -12.34 2.84
CA SER A 19 -1.41 -13.32 1.89
C SER A 19 -1.81 -12.70 0.55
N ASP A 20 -2.16 -11.42 0.53
CA ASP A 20 -2.82 -10.77 -0.60
C ASP A 20 -1.89 -9.84 -1.38
N LEU A 21 -0.65 -9.63 -0.94
CA LEU A 21 0.35 -8.88 -1.68
C LEU A 21 0.87 -9.70 -2.88
N GLU A 22 0.17 -9.56 -4.00
CA GLU A 22 0.49 -10.26 -5.23
C GLU A 22 1.78 -9.74 -5.88
N VAL A 23 2.59 -10.66 -6.41
CA VAL A 23 3.87 -10.40 -7.09
C VAL A 23 3.96 -11.18 -8.40
N TRP A 24 4.76 -10.66 -9.33
CA TRP A 24 5.01 -11.26 -10.65
C TRP A 24 6.49 -11.61 -10.78
N GLU A 25 6.78 -12.62 -11.59
CA GLU A 25 8.15 -12.90 -12.01
C GLU A 25 8.72 -11.76 -12.87
N ASN A 26 9.91 -11.27 -12.51
CA ASN A 26 10.67 -10.36 -13.36
C ASN A 26 11.30 -11.13 -14.52
N LYS A 27 10.84 -10.85 -15.75
CA LYS A 27 11.33 -11.49 -16.98
C LYS A 27 12.59 -10.85 -17.56
N GLN A 28 13.08 -9.76 -16.97
CA GLN A 28 14.23 -9.02 -17.48
C GLN A 28 15.48 -9.36 -16.68
N THR A 29 16.61 -9.49 -17.38
CA THR A 29 17.92 -9.77 -16.78
C THR A 29 18.74 -8.51 -16.50
N ARG A 30 18.29 -7.35 -16.97
CA ARG A 30 18.95 -6.05 -16.81
C ARG A 30 18.34 -5.26 -15.67
N ASP A 31 19.11 -4.35 -15.09
CA ASP A 31 18.60 -3.38 -14.13
C ASP A 31 17.73 -2.35 -14.83
N TYR A 32 16.56 -2.08 -14.25
CA TYR A 32 15.67 -1.00 -14.64
C TYR A 32 14.94 -0.48 -13.41
N VAL A 33 14.63 0.80 -13.42
CA VAL A 33 13.93 1.44 -12.30
C VAL A 33 12.43 1.42 -12.56
N ILE A 34 11.67 0.91 -11.59
CA ILE A 34 10.21 1.05 -11.54
C ILE A 34 9.89 2.24 -10.64
N LYS A 35 9.08 3.17 -11.14
CA LYS A 35 8.57 4.32 -10.40
C LYS A 35 7.06 4.26 -10.33
N ILE A 36 6.51 4.27 -9.13
CA ILE A 36 5.06 4.29 -8.89
C ILE A 36 4.75 5.48 -7.99
N THR A 37 3.79 6.30 -8.40
CA THR A 37 3.26 7.40 -7.58
C THR A 37 1.91 6.96 -7.03
N LEU A 38 1.76 7.02 -5.71
CA LEU A 38 0.59 6.57 -4.96
C LEU A 38 0.02 7.81 -4.23
N PRO A 39 -0.72 8.68 -4.93
CA PRO A 39 -1.30 9.89 -4.35
C PRO A 39 -2.49 9.60 -3.42
N GLU A 40 -2.98 8.36 -3.39
CA GLU A 40 -4.16 7.97 -2.60
C GLU A 40 -3.85 7.64 -1.13
N PHE A 41 -2.60 7.76 -0.67
CA PHE A 41 -2.25 7.48 0.72
C PHE A 41 -2.95 8.45 1.68
N CYS A 42 -3.61 7.87 2.68
CA CYS A 42 -4.27 8.57 3.76
C CYS A 42 -4.17 7.72 5.03
N CYS A 43 -4.03 8.36 6.19
CA CYS A 43 -4.10 7.72 7.49
C CYS A 43 -4.72 8.67 8.53
N LEU A 44 -4.83 8.21 9.77
CA LEU A 44 -5.26 9.03 10.89
C LEU A 44 -4.06 9.37 11.78
N CYS A 45 -3.92 10.64 12.13
CA CYS A 45 -2.92 11.09 13.07
C CYS A 45 -3.13 10.38 14.44
N PRO A 46 -2.13 9.67 14.98
CA PRO A 46 -2.30 8.87 16.20
C PRO A 46 -2.58 9.71 17.45
N ARG A 47 -2.31 11.03 17.40
CA ARG A 47 -2.54 11.95 18.53
C ARG A 47 -3.90 12.65 18.46
N SER A 48 -4.26 13.19 17.30
CA SER A 48 -5.46 14.02 17.15
C SER A 48 -6.63 13.27 16.52
N GLY A 49 -6.39 12.17 15.81
CA GLY A 49 -7.37 11.50 14.96
C GLY A 49 -7.72 12.27 13.69
N TYR A 50 -6.99 13.34 13.34
CA TYR A 50 -7.21 14.04 12.08
C TYR A 50 -6.74 13.19 10.89
N PRO A 51 -7.44 13.28 9.74
CA PRO A 51 -6.98 12.63 8.53
C PRO A 51 -5.73 13.32 8.00
N ASP A 52 -4.68 12.55 7.78
CA ASP A 52 -3.42 12.98 7.18
C ASP A 52 -3.31 12.39 5.77
N PHE A 53 -2.81 13.20 4.83
CA PHE A 53 -2.67 12.82 3.43
C PHE A 53 -1.23 13.03 2.98
N ALA A 54 -0.73 12.10 2.18
CA ALA A 54 0.59 12.23 1.56
C ALA A 54 0.59 11.57 0.18
N THR A 55 1.58 11.93 -0.64
CA THR A 55 1.89 11.18 -1.87
C THR A 55 3.10 10.30 -1.60
N ILE A 56 2.94 8.99 -1.76
CA ILE A 56 4.05 8.06 -1.68
C ILE A 56 4.69 7.92 -3.05
N TYR A 57 6.01 8.11 -3.09
CA TYR A 57 6.83 7.86 -4.27
C TYR A 57 7.61 6.58 -4.03
N LEU A 58 7.19 5.49 -4.68
CA LEU A 58 7.87 4.21 -4.63
C LEU A 58 8.82 4.11 -5.84
N GLU A 59 10.10 3.94 -5.56
CA GLU A 59 11.14 3.75 -6.56
C GLU A 59 12.02 2.55 -6.17
N TYR A 60 12.12 1.56 -7.05
CA TYR A 60 12.92 0.37 -6.78
C TYR A 60 13.44 -0.27 -8.07
N ILE A 61 14.48 -1.09 -7.93
CA ILE A 61 15.00 -1.95 -8.99
C ILE A 61 14.58 -3.38 -8.63
N PRO A 62 13.70 -4.04 -9.41
CA PRO A 62 13.27 -5.39 -9.10
C PRO A 62 14.40 -6.40 -9.31
N ASN A 63 14.50 -7.39 -8.42
CA ASN A 63 15.33 -8.56 -8.62
C ASN A 63 14.51 -9.65 -9.34
N LYS A 64 14.10 -10.71 -8.65
CA LYS A 64 13.32 -11.82 -9.24
C LYS A 64 11.83 -11.53 -9.35
N LEU A 65 11.33 -10.60 -8.54
CA LEU A 65 9.90 -10.33 -8.39
C LEU A 65 9.59 -8.84 -8.60
N VAL A 66 8.38 -8.58 -9.06
CA VAL A 66 7.79 -7.25 -9.27
C VAL A 66 6.46 -7.22 -8.53
N VAL A 67 6.24 -6.23 -7.66
CA VAL A 67 4.95 -6.07 -6.97
C VAL A 67 3.81 -5.77 -7.97
N GLU A 68 2.64 -6.37 -7.77
CA GLU A 68 1.45 -6.07 -8.57
C GLU A 68 0.87 -4.70 -8.21
N LEU A 69 0.49 -3.92 -9.24
CA LEU A 69 0.08 -2.53 -9.06
C LEU A 69 -1.23 -2.37 -8.27
N LYS A 70 -2.22 -3.24 -8.47
CA LYS A 70 -3.47 -3.21 -7.71
C LYS A 70 -3.24 -3.68 -6.27
N ALA A 71 -2.42 -4.70 -6.02
CA ALA A 71 -2.11 -5.21 -4.68
C ALA A 71 -1.43 -4.13 -3.85
N ILE A 72 -0.40 -3.45 -4.37
CA ILE A 72 0.24 -2.33 -3.66
C ILE A 72 -0.74 -1.19 -3.40
N LYS A 73 -1.64 -0.87 -4.35
CA LYS A 73 -2.68 0.15 -4.14
C LYS A 73 -3.68 -0.23 -3.06
N LEU A 74 -4.09 -1.49 -2.99
CA LEU A 74 -4.97 -1.99 -1.93
C LEU A 74 -4.27 -1.93 -0.57
N TYR A 75 -3.00 -2.31 -0.51
CA TYR A 75 -2.19 -2.17 0.70
C TYR A 75 -2.09 -0.71 1.14
N ILE A 76 -1.77 0.24 0.26
CA ILE A 76 -1.73 1.67 0.59
C ILE A 76 -3.10 2.18 1.05
N ASN A 77 -4.19 1.78 0.41
CA ASN A 77 -5.54 2.20 0.80
C ASN A 77 -5.97 1.61 2.17
N SER A 78 -5.37 0.51 2.61
CA SER A 78 -5.64 -0.09 3.94
C SER A 78 -5.27 0.85 5.10
N PHE A 79 -4.40 1.85 4.85
CA PHE A 79 -3.98 2.84 5.85
C PHE A 79 -5.07 3.86 6.21
N MET A 80 -6.10 4.02 5.37
CA MET A 80 -7.10 5.10 5.47
C MET A 80 -7.71 5.26 6.87
N ASN A 81 -7.94 4.15 7.58
CA ASN A 81 -8.56 4.15 8.91
C ASN A 81 -7.58 3.79 10.05
N ARG A 82 -6.27 3.75 9.76
CA ARG A 82 -5.24 3.36 10.72
C ARG A 82 -4.68 4.59 11.42
N ASN A 83 -4.56 4.52 12.75
CA ASN A 83 -3.92 5.55 13.56
C ASN A 83 -2.41 5.30 13.58
N ILE A 84 -1.66 5.99 12.72
CA ILE A 84 -0.23 5.74 12.49
C ILE A 84 0.49 7.01 12.06
N SER A 85 1.72 7.20 12.53
CA SER A 85 2.57 8.33 12.13
C SER A 85 3.07 8.14 10.69
N HIS A 86 3.48 9.24 10.03
CA HIS A 86 4.07 9.13 8.69
C HIS A 86 5.37 8.32 8.72
N GLU A 87 6.19 8.52 9.75
CA GLU A 87 7.46 7.83 9.96
C GLU A 87 7.27 6.32 10.11
N ASP A 88 6.30 5.89 10.93
CA ASP A 88 6.02 4.47 11.10
C ASP A 88 5.41 3.87 9.84
N SER A 89 4.48 4.59 9.20
CA SER A 89 3.80 4.09 7.99
C SER A 89 4.77 3.83 6.84
N ILE A 90 5.76 4.71 6.61
CA ILE A 90 6.74 4.50 5.54
C ILE A 90 7.71 3.37 5.86
N ASN A 91 8.09 3.19 7.14
CA ASN A 91 8.96 2.08 7.54
C ASN A 91 8.24 0.72 7.41
N GLU A 92 6.94 0.67 7.73
CA GLU A 92 6.15 -0.53 7.52
C GLU A 92 6.05 -0.87 6.03
N ILE A 93 5.73 0.11 5.18
CA ILE A 93 5.65 -0.09 3.73
C ILE A 93 6.99 -0.55 3.16
N TYR A 94 8.10 0.02 3.61
CA TYR A 94 9.43 -0.40 3.21
C TYR A 94 9.69 -1.86 3.61
N SER A 95 9.37 -2.23 4.85
CA SER A 95 9.61 -3.58 5.38
C SER A 95 8.82 -4.66 4.63
N VAL A 96 7.62 -4.34 4.18
CA VAL A 96 6.77 -5.24 3.37
C VAL A 96 7.34 -5.48 1.96
N LEU A 97 8.09 -4.51 1.43
CA LEU A 97 8.61 -4.53 0.06
C LEU A 97 10.09 -4.94 -0.03
N GLU A 98 10.74 -5.19 1.10
CA GLU A 98 12.13 -5.67 1.20
C GLU A 98 12.26 -7.16 0.79
#